data_AF-A0A9P3G9R5-F1
#
_entry.id   AF-A0A9P3G9R5-F1
#
_cell.length_a   1.000
_cell.length_b   1.000
_cell.length_c   1.000
_cell.angle_alpha   90.00
_cell.angle_beta   90.00
_cell.angle_gamma   90.00
#
_symmetry.space_group_name_H-M   'P 1'
#
loop_
_entity.id
_entity.type
_entity.pdbx_description
1 polymer ?
#
loop_
_entity_poly.entity_id
_entity_poly.type
_entity_poly.pdbx_seq_one_letter_code
_entity_poly.pdbx_strand_id
1 'polypeptide(L)'
;MQEHNEVLLTKDFLVRVLTYLSVRLFDRFRTTVRIVIHGGAVMVLHPSLSCRMSTRDVDYNHRSFESHWIKRGVPDAGARLIKCIEETALAFQLGADWMNAHADVALPMARDPYGKLVDPIYNDAVTPQNVAMNTVFESQGLVLVGVSWSWAVALKLIRYQKDDPGDIAAILKLGTEMRGCQWTVELIEGWLNKLCSPMGYQNYSATQLQWNRAKMQDAVKRAQQLNWAAATTSYQPPPTLINPWSAHQRQQQRPHPAHNLSRPLTMAEGSADHERMLSSQARRRTRSFSALPSAHTSFNAPPTHSTSRAFVPPVPSLPVPTPPSASATPVYYYYYNQPAQRQRHVPVSVPPQPAATVTPTTYYAHSHQTISRPATQPPPPAAMSIPSAPTPVSSLPPGFVPTHYFPRIHHPAVHRVAMMG
;
A
#
# COMPACT_ATOMS: atom_id res chain seq x y z
N MET A 1 18.83 3.73 -23.17
CA MET A 1 18.02 2.67 -22.51
C MET A 1 16.76 2.49 -23.35
N GLN A 2 16.32 1.25 -23.58
CA GLN A 2 15.05 1.02 -24.28
C GLN A 2 13.89 1.54 -23.44
N GLU A 3 12.91 2.21 -24.04
CA GLU A 3 11.77 2.78 -23.32
C GLU A 3 10.89 1.69 -22.70
N HIS A 4 10.61 0.64 -23.48
CA HIS A 4 9.75 -0.47 -23.08
C HIS A 4 10.52 -1.74 -22.72
N ASN A 5 10.07 -2.42 -21.67
CA ASN A 5 10.64 -3.67 -21.21
C ASN A 5 10.06 -4.84 -22.01
N GLU A 6 10.92 -5.42 -22.83
CA GLU A 6 10.59 -6.63 -23.59
C GLU A 6 10.91 -7.93 -22.85
N VAL A 7 11.61 -7.82 -21.71
CA VAL A 7 12.07 -8.98 -20.93
C VAL A 7 10.95 -9.48 -20.02
N LEU A 8 10.60 -10.76 -20.16
CA LEU A 8 9.66 -11.43 -19.26
C LEU A 8 10.30 -11.68 -17.89
N LEU A 9 9.69 -11.11 -16.86
CA LEU A 9 10.06 -11.26 -15.47
C LEU A 9 9.38 -12.49 -14.88
N THR A 10 10.00 -13.67 -15.06
CA THR A 10 9.62 -14.89 -14.32
C THR A 10 9.87 -14.72 -12.83
N LYS A 11 9.28 -15.55 -11.97
CA LYS A 11 9.46 -15.47 -10.51
C LYS A 11 10.93 -15.43 -10.10
N ASP A 12 11.75 -16.37 -10.57
CA ASP A 12 13.17 -16.46 -10.21
C ASP A 12 13.99 -15.30 -10.78
N PHE A 13 13.67 -14.85 -11.99
CA PHE A 13 14.36 -13.69 -12.57
C PHE A 13 14.00 -12.41 -11.82
N LEU A 14 12.72 -12.20 -11.53
CA LEU A 14 12.22 -11.06 -10.76
C LEU A 14 12.83 -11.01 -9.35
N VAL A 15 12.93 -12.14 -8.65
CA VAL A 15 13.60 -12.20 -7.33
C VAL A 15 15.07 -11.78 -7.41
N ARG A 16 15.81 -12.18 -8.46
CA ARG A 16 17.21 -11.75 -8.66
C ARG A 16 17.31 -10.24 -8.92
N VAL A 17 16.46 -9.70 -9.78
CA VAL A 17 16.38 -8.26 -10.06
C VAL A 17 16.07 -7.48 -8.78
N LEU A 18 15.08 -7.92 -7.99
CA LEU A 18 14.69 -7.27 -6.74
C LEU A 18 15.75 -7.37 -5.64
N THR A 19 16.50 -8.47 -5.60
CA THR A 19 17.64 -8.63 -4.68
C THR A 19 18.73 -7.61 -5.00
N TYR A 20 19.00 -7.38 -6.29
CA TYR A 20 19.96 -6.35 -6.70
C TYR A 20 19.47 -4.93 -6.39
N LEU A 21 18.19 -4.65 -6.67
CA LEU A 21 17.56 -3.38 -6.31
C LEU A 21 17.64 -3.13 -4.78
N SER A 22 17.44 -4.17 -3.98
CA SER A 22 17.53 -4.10 -2.52
C SER A 22 18.89 -3.61 -2.01
N VAL A 23 19.99 -4.13 -2.55
CA VAL A 23 21.35 -3.69 -2.18
C VAL A 23 21.51 -2.20 -2.45
N ARG A 24 21.12 -1.73 -3.65
CA ARG A 24 21.19 -0.31 -4.02
C ARG A 24 20.33 0.57 -3.12
N LEU A 25 19.11 0.14 -2.82
CA LEU A 25 18.23 0.87 -1.92
C LEU A 25 18.84 0.96 -0.51
N PHE A 26 19.40 -0.13 0.01
CA PHE A 26 20.07 -0.10 1.32
C PHE A 26 21.25 0.87 1.33
N ASP A 27 22.05 0.92 0.26
CA ASP A 27 23.16 1.86 0.15
C ASP A 27 22.75 3.33 0.13
N ARG A 28 21.62 3.64 -0.55
CA ARG A 28 21.14 5.03 -0.69
C ARG A 28 20.29 5.52 0.48
N PHE A 29 19.55 4.62 1.13
CA PHE A 29 18.62 4.97 2.21
C PHE A 29 19.16 4.60 3.60
N ARG A 30 20.18 3.73 3.69
CA ARG A 30 20.78 3.23 4.94
C ARG A 30 19.77 2.54 5.88
N THR A 31 18.64 2.12 5.33
CA THR A 31 17.57 1.41 6.04
C THR A 31 16.69 0.67 5.02
N THR A 32 15.85 -0.22 5.51
CA THR A 32 14.93 -0.99 4.67
C THR A 32 13.86 -0.09 4.07
N VAL A 33 13.74 -0.11 2.75
CA VAL A 33 12.72 0.61 1.99
C VAL A 33 11.49 -0.27 1.81
N ARG A 34 10.31 0.26 2.14
CA ARG A 34 9.03 -0.40 1.85
C ARG A 34 8.40 0.25 0.62
N ILE A 35 8.00 -0.57 -0.35
CA ILE A 35 7.30 -0.13 -1.56
C ILE A 35 5.98 -0.91 -1.66
N VAL A 36 4.88 -0.18 -1.87
CA VAL A 36 3.58 -0.79 -2.16
C VAL A 36 3.48 -1.01 -3.66
N ILE A 37 3.18 -2.24 -4.07
CA ILE A 37 3.09 -2.64 -5.47
C ILE A 37 1.72 -3.22 -5.80
N HIS A 38 1.36 -3.23 -7.09
CA HIS A 38 0.17 -3.90 -7.59
C HIS A 38 0.43 -4.59 -8.93
N GLY A 39 -0.62 -4.91 -9.68
CA GLY A 39 -0.48 -5.43 -11.03
C GLY A 39 -0.05 -6.89 -11.10
N GLY A 40 0.72 -7.23 -12.13
CA GLY A 40 1.13 -8.61 -12.44
C GLY A 40 2.22 -9.16 -11.52
N ALA A 41 3.12 -8.30 -11.02
CA ALA A 41 4.21 -8.69 -10.12
C ALA A 41 3.71 -9.37 -8.84
N VAL A 42 2.60 -8.88 -8.27
CA VAL A 42 1.94 -9.52 -7.11
C VAL A 42 1.48 -10.93 -7.46
N MET A 43 0.91 -11.12 -8.65
CA MET A 43 0.36 -12.42 -9.09
C MET A 43 1.46 -13.44 -9.42
N VAL A 44 2.68 -12.97 -9.73
CA VAL A 44 3.87 -13.82 -9.91
C VAL A 44 4.48 -14.20 -8.55
N LEU A 45 4.70 -13.20 -7.67
CA LEU A 45 5.50 -13.37 -6.46
C LEU A 45 4.72 -13.89 -5.26
N HIS A 46 3.42 -13.58 -5.14
CA HIS A 46 2.67 -13.87 -3.91
C HIS A 46 2.57 -15.38 -3.66
N PRO A 47 3.03 -15.89 -2.50
CA PRO A 47 3.17 -17.33 -2.25
C PRO A 47 1.87 -18.10 -2.46
N SER A 48 0.76 -17.61 -1.91
CA SER A 48 -0.54 -18.29 -2.02
C SER A 48 -1.34 -17.94 -3.27
N LEU A 49 -0.78 -17.17 -4.22
CA LEU A 49 -1.44 -16.92 -5.51
C LEU A 49 -0.63 -17.52 -6.64
N SER A 50 0.61 -17.05 -6.85
CA SER A 50 1.56 -17.43 -7.90
C SER A 50 0.89 -17.92 -9.21
N CYS A 51 -0.20 -17.26 -9.63
CA CYS A 51 -1.07 -17.73 -10.71
C CYS A 51 -0.58 -17.29 -12.09
N ARG A 52 0.47 -16.45 -12.13
CA ARG A 52 1.18 -16.07 -13.34
C ARG A 52 2.59 -16.63 -13.34
N MET A 53 3.03 -17.10 -14.51
CA MET A 53 4.41 -17.55 -14.71
C MET A 53 5.41 -16.38 -14.83
N SER A 54 4.94 -15.24 -15.34
CA SER A 54 5.76 -14.04 -15.55
C SER A 54 4.92 -12.77 -15.61
N THR A 55 5.58 -11.63 -15.45
CA THR A 55 5.07 -10.28 -15.74
C THR A 55 6.06 -9.54 -16.63
N ARG A 56 5.72 -8.37 -17.17
CA ARG A 56 6.67 -7.50 -17.88
C ARG A 56 7.14 -6.33 -17.02
N ASP A 57 6.39 -6.01 -15.99
CA ASP A 57 6.63 -4.84 -15.17
C ASP A 57 6.22 -5.05 -13.71
N VAL A 58 6.67 -4.11 -12.88
CA VAL A 58 6.31 -3.94 -11.48
C VAL A 58 5.68 -2.55 -11.32
N ASP A 59 4.34 -2.52 -11.24
CA ASP A 59 3.63 -1.28 -10.93
C ASP A 59 3.77 -0.94 -9.43
N TYR A 60 4.17 0.28 -9.10
CA TYR A 60 4.35 0.70 -7.71
C TYR A 60 3.77 2.08 -7.39
N ASN A 61 3.42 2.26 -6.11
CA ASN A 61 2.88 3.50 -5.57
C ASN A 61 3.99 4.49 -5.16
N HIS A 62 4.45 5.28 -6.12
CA HIS A 62 5.44 6.34 -6.00
C HIS A 62 4.97 7.50 -5.13
N ARG A 63 3.75 8.03 -5.34
CA ARG A 63 3.27 9.22 -4.60
C ARG A 63 3.23 8.99 -3.09
N SER A 64 2.83 7.79 -2.66
CA SER A 64 2.82 7.44 -1.23
C SER A 64 4.20 7.18 -0.69
N PHE A 65 5.07 6.58 -1.50
CA PHE A 65 6.47 6.41 -1.17
C PHE A 65 7.14 7.77 -0.88
N GLU A 66 7.00 8.74 -1.79
CA GLU A 66 7.57 10.09 -1.59
C GLU A 66 6.97 10.76 -0.35
N SER A 67 5.64 10.79 -0.23
CA SER A 67 4.96 11.41 0.92
C SER A 67 5.42 10.83 2.26
N HIS A 68 5.67 9.52 2.32
CA HIS A 68 6.14 8.84 3.51
C HIS A 68 7.58 9.21 3.87
N TRP A 69 8.45 9.32 2.87
CA TRP A 69 9.87 9.64 3.08
C TRP A 69 10.17 11.12 3.29
N ILE A 70 9.41 12.01 2.67
CA ILE A 70 9.46 13.45 2.94
C ILE A 70 9.18 13.72 4.42
N LYS A 71 8.17 13.04 5.01
CA LYS A 71 7.87 13.13 6.45
C LYS A 71 8.98 12.60 7.35
N ARG A 72 9.90 11.80 6.80
CA ARG A 72 11.10 11.28 7.48
C ARG A 72 12.35 12.14 7.26
N GLY A 73 12.20 13.30 6.62
CA GLY A 73 13.32 14.21 6.36
C GLY A 73 14.17 13.82 5.15
N VAL A 74 13.65 13.01 4.22
CA VAL A 74 14.33 12.66 2.96
C VAL A 74 13.56 13.29 1.80
N PRO A 75 13.83 14.57 1.45
CA PRO A 75 13.04 15.30 0.45
C PRO A 75 13.26 14.82 -0.98
N ASP A 76 14.40 14.20 -1.27
CA ASP A 76 14.80 13.69 -2.59
C ASP A 76 14.56 12.18 -2.75
N ALA A 77 13.72 11.59 -1.90
CA ALA A 77 13.51 10.14 -1.86
C ALA A 77 13.03 9.57 -3.21
N GLY A 78 12.11 10.25 -3.91
CA GLY A 78 11.61 9.81 -5.21
C GLY A 78 12.71 9.73 -6.26
N ALA A 79 13.53 10.78 -6.37
CA ALA A 79 14.67 10.81 -7.28
C ALA A 79 15.70 9.71 -6.95
N ARG A 80 15.97 9.45 -5.66
CA ARG A 80 16.84 8.35 -5.24
C ARG A 80 16.30 6.97 -5.65
N LEU A 81 14.99 6.75 -5.48
CA LEU A 81 14.34 5.50 -5.88
C LEU A 81 14.42 5.30 -7.40
N ILE A 82 14.06 6.32 -8.18
CA ILE A 82 14.13 6.28 -9.65
C ILE A 82 15.55 5.94 -10.10
N LYS A 83 16.57 6.60 -9.55
CA LYS A 83 17.96 6.29 -9.88
C LYS A 83 18.34 4.83 -9.57
N CYS A 84 17.87 4.27 -8.45
CA CYS A 84 18.10 2.85 -8.14
C CYS A 84 17.40 1.91 -9.14
N ILE A 85 16.20 2.26 -9.60
CA ILE A 85 15.43 1.53 -10.60
C ILE A 85 16.14 1.56 -11.95
N GLU A 86 16.63 2.72 -12.38
CA GLU A 86 17.40 2.90 -13.64
C GLU A 86 18.72 2.13 -13.60
N GLU A 87 19.48 2.25 -12.52
CA GLU A 87 20.74 1.51 -12.33
C GLU A 87 20.50 -0.01 -12.33
N THR A 88 19.35 -0.47 -11.82
CA THR A 88 18.94 -1.88 -11.87
C THR A 88 18.53 -2.29 -13.29
N ALA A 89 17.79 -1.44 -14.00
CA ALA A 89 17.40 -1.69 -15.39
C ALA A 89 18.62 -1.91 -16.28
N LEU A 90 19.63 -1.03 -16.15
CA LEU A 90 20.89 -1.12 -16.88
C LEU A 90 21.64 -2.43 -16.57
N ALA A 91 21.70 -2.84 -15.30
CA ALA A 91 22.42 -4.05 -14.89
C ALA A 91 21.78 -5.35 -15.44
N PHE A 92 20.46 -5.34 -15.66
CA PHE A 92 19.70 -6.51 -16.13
C PHE A 92 19.19 -6.39 -17.57
N GLN A 93 19.61 -5.34 -18.30
CA GLN A 93 19.15 -5.04 -19.67
C GLN A 93 17.62 -4.95 -19.77
N LEU A 94 16.97 -4.37 -18.76
CA LEU A 94 15.53 -4.14 -18.74
C LEU A 94 15.20 -2.81 -19.42
N GLY A 95 13.96 -2.71 -19.91
CA GLY A 95 13.41 -1.42 -20.36
C GLY A 95 13.19 -0.44 -19.21
N ALA A 96 13.07 0.84 -19.53
CA ALA A 96 12.88 1.92 -18.55
C ALA A 96 11.61 1.73 -17.70
N ASP A 97 10.58 1.10 -18.25
CA ASP A 97 9.28 0.87 -17.62
C ASP A 97 9.16 -0.47 -16.86
N TRP A 98 10.25 -1.21 -16.65
CA TRP A 98 10.23 -2.50 -15.93
C TRP A 98 9.70 -2.38 -14.49
N MET A 99 9.89 -1.22 -13.87
CA MET A 99 9.29 -0.85 -12.59
C MET A 99 8.82 0.59 -12.71
N ASN A 100 7.52 0.81 -12.90
CA ASN A 100 6.96 2.10 -13.27
C ASN A 100 5.86 2.56 -12.31
N ALA A 101 5.71 3.88 -12.24
CA ALA A 101 4.71 4.56 -11.43
C ALA A 101 3.55 5.11 -12.27
N HIS A 102 3.44 4.76 -13.56
CA HIS A 102 2.43 5.34 -14.44
C HIS A 102 1.01 5.05 -13.96
N ALA A 103 0.81 3.89 -13.33
CA ALA A 103 -0.47 3.53 -12.74
C ALA A 103 -0.93 4.53 -11.67
N ASP A 104 -0.01 5.19 -10.94
CA ASP A 104 -0.34 6.11 -9.84
C ASP A 104 -1.19 7.29 -10.25
N VAL A 105 -1.03 7.77 -11.49
CA VAL A 105 -1.79 8.91 -11.99
C VAL A 105 -3.29 8.59 -12.03
N ALA A 106 -3.64 7.33 -12.25
CA ALA A 106 -5.02 6.87 -12.35
C ALA A 106 -5.61 6.36 -11.02
N LEU A 107 -4.81 6.22 -9.97
CA LEU A 107 -5.27 5.70 -8.69
C LEU A 107 -6.06 6.77 -7.91
N PRO A 108 -7.20 6.45 -7.29
CA PRO A 108 -7.98 7.43 -6.54
C PRO A 108 -7.22 7.96 -5.32
N MET A 109 -7.55 9.20 -4.94
CA MET A 109 -7.18 9.81 -3.66
C MET A 109 -8.45 9.98 -2.82
N ALA A 110 -8.32 9.93 -1.50
CA ALA A 110 -9.43 10.13 -0.58
C ALA A 110 -9.15 11.32 0.34
N ARG A 111 -10.20 11.86 0.96
CA ARG A 111 -10.05 12.78 2.09
C ARG A 111 -10.32 12.02 3.37
N ASP A 112 -9.44 12.19 4.36
CA ASP A 112 -9.67 11.68 5.70
C ASP A 112 -10.77 12.49 6.43
N PRO A 113 -11.20 12.10 7.65
CA PRO A 113 -12.21 12.85 8.40
C PRO A 113 -11.85 14.31 8.70
N TYR A 114 -10.58 14.70 8.57
CA TYR A 114 -10.10 16.07 8.75
C TYR A 114 -9.97 16.84 7.42
N GLY A 115 -10.45 16.25 6.33
CA GLY A 115 -10.40 16.83 4.99
C GLY A 115 -9.02 16.73 4.32
N LYS A 116 -8.02 16.09 4.95
CA LYS A 116 -6.67 15.96 4.40
C LYS A 116 -6.66 14.90 3.31
N LEU A 117 -6.00 15.21 2.20
CA LEU A 117 -5.83 14.27 1.11
C LEU A 117 -4.89 13.13 1.53
N VAL A 118 -5.36 11.89 1.36
CA VAL A 118 -4.65 10.66 1.69
C VAL A 118 -4.70 9.69 0.52
N ASP A 119 -3.69 8.81 0.45
CA ASP A 119 -3.72 7.67 -0.45
C ASP A 119 -4.39 6.48 0.25
N PRO A 120 -5.62 6.11 -0.12
CA PRO A 120 -6.35 5.05 0.55
C PRO A 120 -5.77 3.65 0.27
N ILE A 121 -5.10 3.47 -0.87
CA ILE A 121 -4.49 2.20 -1.28
C ILE A 121 -3.27 1.93 -0.43
N TYR A 122 -2.39 2.93 -0.29
CA TYR A 122 -1.23 2.82 0.58
C TYR A 122 -1.62 2.60 2.03
N ASN A 123 -2.55 3.41 2.56
CA ASN A 123 -2.99 3.31 3.95
C ASN A 123 -3.53 1.91 4.29
N ASP A 124 -4.32 1.32 3.39
CA ASP A 124 -4.85 -0.03 3.57
C ASP A 124 -3.74 -1.09 3.44
N ALA A 125 -2.87 -0.99 2.43
CA ALA A 125 -1.78 -1.94 2.20
C ALA A 125 -0.78 -2.02 3.37
N VAL A 126 -0.53 -0.91 4.06
CA VAL A 126 0.46 -0.86 5.16
C VAL A 126 -0.13 -1.17 6.54
N THR A 127 -1.40 -1.59 6.64
CA THR A 127 -1.93 -2.13 7.90
C THR A 127 -1.16 -3.38 8.32
N PRO A 128 -0.97 -3.66 9.62
CA PRO A 128 -0.20 -4.82 10.08
C PRO A 128 -0.68 -6.15 9.48
N GLN A 129 -1.99 -6.31 9.33
CA GLN A 129 -2.59 -7.51 8.74
C GLN A 129 -2.25 -7.64 7.25
N ASN A 130 -2.39 -6.57 6.46
CA ASN A 130 -2.06 -6.60 5.03
C ASN A 130 -0.56 -6.72 4.79
N VAL A 131 0.29 -6.13 5.63
CA VAL A 131 1.74 -6.35 5.55
C VAL A 131 2.08 -7.82 5.79
N ALA A 132 1.50 -8.43 6.82
CA ALA A 132 1.75 -9.86 7.11
C ALA A 132 1.24 -10.78 5.99
N MET A 133 0.09 -10.45 5.39
CA MET A 133 -0.53 -11.28 4.36
C MET A 133 0.07 -11.07 2.97
N ASN A 134 0.38 -9.82 2.60
CA ASN A 134 0.67 -9.42 1.22
C ASN A 134 2.12 -9.00 1.02
N THR A 135 3.04 -9.27 1.95
CA THR A 135 4.47 -9.13 1.68
C THR A 135 4.88 -10.22 0.70
N VAL A 136 5.29 -9.82 -0.51
CA VAL A 136 5.64 -10.76 -1.59
C VAL A 136 7.15 -10.89 -1.80
N PHE A 137 7.92 -9.96 -1.24
CA PHE A 137 9.38 -9.97 -1.27
C PHE A 137 9.94 -9.22 -0.06
N GLU A 138 10.95 -9.78 0.57
CA GLU A 138 11.65 -9.18 1.71
C GLU A 138 13.15 -9.46 1.64
N SER A 139 13.94 -8.43 1.94
CA SER A 139 15.39 -8.44 1.96
C SER A 139 15.90 -7.25 2.80
N GLN A 140 17.21 -7.13 3.01
CA GLN A 140 17.79 -6.11 3.87
C GLN A 140 17.39 -4.66 3.49
N GLY A 141 17.42 -4.33 2.20
CA GLY A 141 17.12 -2.99 1.70
C GLY A 141 15.72 -2.79 1.15
N LEU A 142 14.94 -3.86 0.94
CA LEU A 142 13.65 -3.78 0.24
C LEU A 142 12.61 -4.75 0.81
N VAL A 143 11.43 -4.21 1.08
CA VAL A 143 10.18 -4.94 1.35
C VAL A 143 9.15 -4.51 0.31
N LEU A 144 8.63 -5.47 -0.46
CA LEU A 144 7.51 -5.24 -1.36
C LEU A 144 6.22 -5.77 -0.74
N VAL A 145 5.26 -4.87 -0.60
CA VAL A 145 3.92 -5.19 -0.08
C VAL A 145 2.93 -5.03 -1.23
N GLY A 146 2.23 -6.10 -1.59
CA GLY A 146 1.10 -6.03 -2.49
C GLY A 146 -0.04 -5.22 -1.87
N VAL A 147 -0.79 -4.49 -2.71
CA VAL A 147 -2.08 -3.92 -2.29
C VAL A 147 -3.00 -5.02 -1.74
N SER A 148 -3.94 -4.64 -0.87
CA SER A 148 -4.91 -5.60 -0.34
C SER A 148 -5.75 -6.25 -1.45
N TRP A 149 -6.35 -7.40 -1.14
CA TRP A 149 -7.17 -8.13 -2.10
C TRP A 149 -8.34 -7.33 -2.65
N SER A 150 -8.98 -6.49 -1.83
CA SER A 150 -10.07 -5.62 -2.30
C SER A 150 -9.57 -4.63 -3.34
N TRP A 151 -8.43 -3.99 -3.08
CA TRP A 151 -7.83 -3.06 -4.04
C TRP A 151 -7.31 -3.78 -5.30
N ALA A 152 -6.70 -4.95 -5.17
CA ALA A 152 -6.26 -5.74 -6.30
C ALA A 152 -7.42 -6.11 -7.24
N VAL A 153 -8.57 -6.51 -6.68
CA VAL A 153 -9.79 -6.82 -7.44
C VAL A 153 -10.41 -5.54 -8.02
N ALA A 154 -10.55 -4.49 -7.21
CA ALA A 154 -11.11 -3.20 -7.63
C ALA A 154 -10.40 -2.61 -8.86
N LEU A 155 -9.06 -2.53 -8.80
CA LEU A 155 -8.24 -1.98 -9.87
C LEU A 155 -8.32 -2.83 -11.14
N LYS A 156 -8.35 -4.15 -11.01
CA LYS A 156 -8.47 -5.08 -12.14
C LYS A 156 -9.86 -5.07 -12.76
N LEU A 157 -10.94 -4.85 -12.00
CA LEU A 157 -12.30 -4.75 -12.54
C LEU A 157 -12.50 -3.52 -13.44
N ILE A 158 -11.85 -2.40 -13.14
CA ILE A 158 -11.92 -1.21 -14.00
C ILE A 158 -11.44 -1.55 -15.41
N ARG A 159 -10.24 -2.11 -15.54
CA ARG A 159 -9.63 -2.42 -16.85
C ARG A 159 -10.13 -3.72 -17.48
N TYR A 160 -10.34 -4.76 -16.66
CA TYR A 160 -10.84 -6.09 -17.00
C TYR A 160 -10.38 -6.61 -18.37
N GLN A 161 -9.06 -6.70 -18.57
CA GLN A 161 -8.46 -7.06 -19.85
C GLN A 161 -7.33 -8.08 -19.69
N LYS A 162 -7.02 -8.80 -20.78
CA LYS A 162 -5.94 -9.79 -20.84
C LYS A 162 -6.07 -10.83 -19.70
N ASP A 163 -5.17 -10.76 -18.73
CA ASP A 163 -5.06 -11.69 -17.60
C ASP A 163 -5.94 -11.30 -16.40
N ASP A 164 -6.56 -10.11 -16.40
CA ASP A 164 -7.33 -9.61 -15.25
C ASP A 164 -8.47 -10.54 -14.79
N PRO A 165 -9.26 -11.16 -15.69
CA PRO A 165 -10.31 -12.09 -15.27
C PRO A 165 -9.75 -13.30 -14.51
N GLY A 166 -8.60 -13.84 -14.96
CA GLY A 166 -7.91 -14.96 -14.32
C GLY A 166 -7.30 -14.56 -12.98
N ASP A 167 -6.70 -13.38 -12.92
CA ASP A 167 -6.16 -12.83 -11.67
C ASP A 167 -7.25 -12.64 -10.60
N ILE A 168 -8.38 -12.02 -10.96
CA ILE A 168 -9.50 -11.83 -10.04
C ILE A 168 -10.02 -13.20 -9.59
N ALA A 169 -10.21 -14.14 -10.51
CA ALA A 169 -10.66 -15.49 -10.19
C ALA A 169 -9.73 -16.20 -9.20
N ALA A 170 -8.40 -16.06 -9.36
CA ALA A 170 -7.42 -16.61 -8.44
C ALA A 170 -7.51 -15.98 -7.04
N ILE A 171 -7.68 -14.65 -6.96
CA ILE A 171 -7.87 -13.94 -5.68
C ILE A 171 -9.15 -14.40 -4.97
N LEU A 172 -10.25 -14.51 -5.71
CA LEU A 172 -11.53 -15.00 -5.17
C LEU A 172 -11.37 -16.45 -4.68
N LYS A 173 -10.78 -17.33 -5.49
CA LYS A 173 -10.54 -18.73 -5.11
C LYS A 173 -9.70 -18.83 -3.84
N LEU A 174 -8.62 -18.06 -3.72
CA LEU A 174 -7.82 -17.99 -2.48
C LEU A 174 -8.68 -17.54 -1.29
N GLY A 175 -9.55 -16.54 -1.46
CA GLY A 175 -10.50 -16.11 -0.42
C GLY A 175 -11.48 -17.21 0.01
N THR A 176 -11.93 -18.05 -0.92
CA THR A 176 -12.74 -19.25 -0.62
C THR A 176 -11.95 -20.25 0.21
N GLU A 177 -10.71 -20.58 -0.18
CA GLU A 177 -9.88 -21.54 0.55
C GLU A 177 -9.50 -21.05 1.96
N MET A 178 -9.15 -19.78 2.10
CA MET A 178 -8.70 -19.23 3.39
C MET A 178 -9.83 -18.99 4.39
N ARG A 179 -11.05 -18.69 3.92
CA ARG A 179 -12.15 -18.21 4.78
C ARG A 179 -13.48 -18.91 4.56
N GLY A 180 -13.54 -19.92 3.69
CA GLY A 180 -14.81 -20.55 3.30
C GLY A 180 -15.75 -19.59 2.55
N CYS A 181 -15.23 -18.52 1.96
CA CYS A 181 -16.05 -17.50 1.31
C CYS A 181 -16.76 -18.06 0.08
N GLN A 182 -18.09 -17.97 0.05
CA GLN A 182 -18.91 -18.30 -1.11
C GLN A 182 -19.19 -17.02 -1.89
N TRP A 183 -18.37 -16.75 -2.91
CA TRP A 183 -18.45 -15.50 -3.64
C TRP A 183 -19.72 -15.42 -4.50
N THR A 184 -20.48 -14.34 -4.29
CA THR A 184 -21.55 -13.89 -5.17
C THR A 184 -21.24 -12.47 -5.67
N VAL A 185 -21.97 -12.02 -6.69
CA VAL A 185 -21.83 -10.65 -7.20
C VAL A 185 -22.13 -9.63 -6.11
N GLU A 186 -23.17 -9.86 -5.31
CA GLU A 186 -23.61 -8.99 -4.23
C GLU A 186 -22.55 -8.90 -3.13
N LEU A 187 -21.91 -10.03 -2.79
CA LEU A 187 -20.85 -10.06 -1.79
C LEU A 187 -19.62 -9.28 -2.26
N ILE A 188 -19.22 -9.44 -3.52
CA ILE A 188 -18.10 -8.68 -4.10
C ILE A 188 -18.46 -7.19 -4.15
N GLU A 189 -19.65 -6.83 -4.63
CA GLU A 189 -20.10 -5.44 -4.70
C GLU A 189 -20.12 -4.78 -3.32
N GLY A 190 -20.68 -5.44 -2.31
CA GLY A 190 -20.68 -4.95 -0.93
C GLY A 190 -19.27 -4.80 -0.36
N TRP A 191 -18.38 -5.76 -0.64
CA TRP A 191 -16.98 -5.74 -0.22
C TRP A 191 -16.21 -4.56 -0.84
N LEU A 192 -16.39 -4.31 -2.14
CA LEU A 192 -15.72 -3.23 -2.86
C LEU A 192 -16.30 -1.85 -2.49
N ASN A 193 -17.62 -1.72 -2.33
CA ASN A 193 -18.22 -0.47 -1.85
C ASN A 193 -17.70 -0.09 -0.46
N LYS A 194 -17.47 -1.08 0.41
CA LYS A 194 -16.98 -0.84 1.76
C LYS A 194 -15.49 -0.49 1.81
N LEU A 195 -14.64 -1.29 1.16
CA LEU A 195 -13.18 -1.17 1.31
C LEU A 195 -12.51 -0.31 0.23
N CYS A 196 -13.18 -0.13 -0.90
CA CYS A 196 -12.68 0.63 -2.05
C CYS A 196 -13.64 1.76 -2.43
N SER A 197 -14.34 2.34 -1.44
CA SER A 197 -15.24 3.48 -1.66
C SER A 197 -14.64 4.68 -2.42
N PRO A 198 -13.32 4.97 -2.35
CA PRO A 198 -12.73 6.05 -3.15
C PRO A 198 -12.78 5.81 -4.67
N MET A 199 -13.11 4.59 -5.12
CA MET A 199 -13.36 4.27 -6.54
C MET A 199 -14.68 4.85 -7.05
N GLY A 200 -15.56 5.32 -6.15
CA GLY A 200 -16.79 6.02 -6.52
C GLY A 200 -17.87 5.12 -7.13
N TYR A 201 -17.93 3.84 -6.73
CA TYR A 201 -18.93 2.88 -7.23
C TYR A 201 -20.38 3.37 -7.06
N GLN A 202 -20.65 4.15 -6.00
CA GLN A 202 -21.95 4.78 -5.76
C GLN A 202 -22.36 5.80 -6.82
N ASN A 203 -21.41 6.31 -7.61
CA ASN A 203 -21.66 7.29 -8.66
C ASN A 203 -21.76 6.63 -10.04
N TYR A 204 -21.69 5.30 -10.13
CA TYR A 204 -21.81 4.61 -11.40
C TYR A 204 -23.25 4.70 -11.90
N SER A 205 -23.43 4.97 -13.19
CA SER A 205 -24.72 4.82 -13.85
C SER A 205 -25.20 3.36 -13.79
N ALA A 206 -26.51 3.14 -13.95
CA ALA A 206 -27.08 1.79 -13.97
C ALA A 206 -26.39 0.87 -15.01
N THR A 207 -26.06 1.41 -16.19
CA THR A 207 -25.34 0.69 -17.24
C THR A 207 -23.92 0.30 -16.82
N GLN A 208 -23.17 1.23 -16.21
CA GLN A 208 -21.83 0.94 -15.70
C GLN A 208 -21.86 -0.11 -14.58
N LEU A 209 -22.83 -0.02 -13.67
CA LEU A 209 -23.04 -1.03 -12.62
C LEU A 209 -23.33 -2.40 -13.24
N GLN A 210 -24.21 -2.47 -14.24
CA GLN A 210 -24.55 -3.74 -14.90
C GLN A 210 -23.32 -4.37 -15.58
N TRP A 211 -22.51 -3.57 -16.28
CA TRP A 211 -21.26 -4.08 -16.87
C TRP A 211 -20.26 -4.54 -15.81
N ASN A 212 -20.13 -3.81 -14.70
CA ASN A 212 -19.25 -4.20 -13.61
C ASN A 212 -19.72 -5.52 -12.96
N ARG A 213 -21.03 -5.69 -12.77
CA ARG A 213 -21.64 -6.94 -12.26
C ARG A 213 -21.41 -8.10 -13.21
N ALA A 214 -21.50 -7.90 -14.53
CA ALA A 214 -21.19 -8.94 -15.51
C ALA A 214 -19.73 -9.41 -15.40
N LYS A 215 -18.78 -8.48 -15.21
CA LYS A 215 -17.37 -8.81 -14.96
C LYS A 215 -17.17 -9.61 -13.67
N MET A 216 -17.86 -9.24 -12.59
CA MET A 216 -17.84 -9.98 -11.32
C MET A 216 -18.41 -11.39 -11.49
N GLN A 217 -19.53 -11.53 -12.21
CA GLN A 217 -20.16 -12.82 -12.47
C GLN A 217 -19.24 -13.76 -13.26
N ASP A 218 -18.55 -13.26 -14.29
CA ASP A 218 -17.56 -14.04 -15.02
C ASP A 218 -16.39 -14.46 -14.12
N ALA A 219 -15.87 -13.54 -13.28
CA ALA A 219 -14.79 -13.85 -12.35
C ALA A 219 -15.19 -14.89 -11.28
N VAL A 220 -16.42 -14.83 -10.76
CA VAL A 220 -16.97 -15.84 -9.83
C VAL A 220 -17.05 -17.20 -10.50
N LYS A 221 -17.61 -17.25 -11.72
CA LYS A 221 -17.71 -18.50 -12.50
C LYS A 221 -16.33 -19.11 -12.72
N ARG A 222 -15.35 -18.30 -13.11
CA ARG A 222 -13.95 -18.76 -13.27
C ARG A 222 -13.34 -19.27 -11.97
N ALA A 223 -13.57 -18.56 -10.86
CA ALA A 223 -13.06 -18.98 -9.54
C ALA A 223 -13.62 -20.35 -9.13
N GLN A 224 -14.90 -20.60 -9.40
CA GLN A 224 -15.55 -21.90 -9.14
C GLN A 224 -14.99 -23.03 -10.01
N GLN A 225 -14.60 -22.71 -11.25
CA GLN A 225 -14.01 -23.67 -12.20
C GLN A 225 -12.51 -23.90 -11.99
N LEU A 226 -11.86 -23.06 -11.18
CA LEU A 226 -10.42 -23.08 -10.99
C LEU A 226 -10.02 -24.28 -10.11
N ASN A 227 -9.40 -25.29 -10.72
CA ASN A 227 -8.87 -26.44 -10.00
C ASN A 227 -7.54 -26.08 -9.32
N TRP A 228 -7.64 -25.52 -8.11
CA TRP A 228 -6.48 -25.08 -7.34
C TRP A 228 -5.50 -26.21 -7.02
N ALA A 229 -5.98 -27.45 -6.85
CA ALA A 229 -5.13 -28.60 -6.54
C ALA A 229 -4.11 -28.88 -7.65
N ALA A 230 -4.48 -28.65 -8.91
CA ALA A 230 -3.57 -28.78 -10.05
C ALA A 230 -2.54 -27.64 -10.12
N ALA A 231 -2.90 -26.44 -9.64
CA ALA A 231 -1.98 -25.30 -9.58
C ALA A 231 -1.02 -25.36 -8.38
N THR A 232 -1.38 -26.09 -7.31
CA THR A 232 -0.62 -26.12 -6.05
C THR A 232 0.49 -27.18 -6.05
N THR A 233 0.54 -28.12 -7.00
CA THR A 233 1.54 -29.20 -6.99
C THR A 233 2.99 -28.71 -7.13
N SER A 234 3.21 -27.44 -7.46
CA SER A 234 4.55 -26.80 -7.43
C SER A 234 4.78 -25.87 -6.23
N TYR A 235 3.79 -25.66 -5.36
CA TYR A 235 3.91 -24.82 -4.18
C TYR A 235 4.37 -25.64 -2.98
N GLN A 236 5.68 -25.65 -2.75
CA GLN A 236 6.14 -25.84 -1.38
C GLN A 236 5.98 -24.50 -0.66
N PRO A 237 5.36 -24.45 0.54
CA PRO A 237 5.44 -23.25 1.35
C PRO A 237 6.92 -22.88 1.45
N PRO A 238 7.29 -21.60 1.24
CA PRO A 238 8.68 -21.21 1.35
C PRO A 238 9.17 -21.74 2.71
N PRO A 239 10.30 -22.47 2.76
CA PRO A 239 10.88 -22.83 4.04
C PRO A 239 10.92 -21.53 4.82
N THR A 240 10.36 -21.51 6.02
CA THR A 240 10.31 -20.33 6.88
C THR A 240 11.71 -19.74 6.80
N LEU A 241 11.88 -18.64 6.08
CA LEU A 241 13.18 -18.00 5.95
C LEU A 241 13.41 -17.48 7.36
N ILE A 242 14.06 -18.31 8.18
CA ILE A 242 14.68 -17.88 9.42
C ILE A 242 15.65 -16.84 8.92
N ASN A 243 15.21 -15.58 8.98
CA ASN A 243 15.97 -14.46 8.48
C ASN A 243 17.32 -14.57 9.18
N PRO A 244 18.43 -14.90 8.48
CA PRO A 244 19.73 -15.13 9.12
C PRO A 244 20.16 -13.89 9.90
N TRP A 245 19.62 -12.71 9.53
CA TRP A 245 19.79 -11.48 10.26
C TRP A 245 19.09 -11.46 11.64
N SER A 246 17.89 -12.02 11.76
CA SER A 246 17.19 -12.15 13.05
C SER A 246 17.87 -13.14 14.02
N ALA A 247 18.68 -14.06 13.50
CA ALA A 247 19.57 -14.90 14.29
C ALA A 247 20.82 -14.12 14.73
N HIS A 248 21.39 -13.28 13.85
CA HIS A 248 22.54 -12.44 14.16
C HIS A 248 22.22 -11.32 15.18
N GLN A 249 21.05 -10.70 15.09
CA GLN A 249 20.60 -9.68 16.03
C GLN A 249 20.27 -10.26 17.42
N ARG A 250 19.84 -11.53 17.49
CA ARG A 250 19.72 -12.26 18.77
C ARG A 250 21.05 -12.67 19.37
N GLN A 251 22.08 -12.87 18.55
CA GLN A 251 23.43 -13.18 19.04
C GLN A 251 24.13 -11.94 19.62
N GLN A 252 23.83 -10.74 19.11
CA GLN A 252 24.36 -9.46 19.63
C GLN A 252 23.61 -8.92 20.86
N GLN A 253 22.49 -9.52 21.26
CA GLN A 253 21.76 -9.19 22.50
C GLN A 253 21.95 -10.23 23.61
N ARG A 254 22.98 -11.09 23.51
CA ARG A 254 23.36 -11.89 24.67
C ARG A 254 23.96 -10.96 25.74
N PRO A 255 23.39 -10.88 26.95
CA PRO A 255 24.06 -10.20 28.05
C PRO A 255 25.41 -10.88 28.29
N HIS A 256 26.47 -10.08 28.33
CA HIS A 256 27.80 -10.56 28.70
C HIS A 256 27.70 -11.31 30.04
N PRO A 257 28.21 -12.54 30.16
CA PRO A 257 28.34 -13.18 31.45
C PRO A 257 29.28 -12.33 32.30
N ALA A 258 28.81 -11.93 33.48
CA ALA A 258 29.66 -11.33 34.48
C ALA A 258 30.80 -12.30 34.81
N HIS A 259 32.02 -11.98 34.38
CA HIS A 259 33.22 -12.68 34.80
C HIS A 259 33.43 -12.42 36.29
N ASN A 260 33.01 -13.37 37.13
CA ASN A 260 33.53 -13.51 38.48
C ASN A 260 35.00 -13.95 38.38
N LEU A 261 35.90 -13.00 38.60
CA LEU A 261 37.32 -13.26 38.81
C LEU A 261 37.54 -13.68 40.26
N SER A 262 37.54 -14.98 40.52
CA SER A 262 38.16 -15.56 41.71
C SER A 262 39.58 -15.98 41.34
N ARG A 263 40.56 -15.18 41.75
CA ARG A 263 42.00 -15.43 41.56
C ARG A 263 42.54 -16.17 42.78
N PRO A 264 43.19 -17.35 42.65
CA PRO A 264 43.97 -17.93 43.74
C PRO A 264 45.35 -17.27 43.82
N LEU A 265 45.79 -16.98 45.04
CA LEU A 265 47.16 -16.61 45.38
C LEU A 265 48.12 -17.77 45.10
N THR A 266 49.26 -17.48 44.49
CA THR A 266 50.47 -18.29 44.60
C THR A 266 51.65 -17.35 44.79
N MET A 267 52.36 -17.57 45.90
CA MET A 267 53.57 -16.88 46.34
C MET A 267 54.80 -17.54 45.71
N ALA A 268 55.76 -16.73 45.25
CA ALA A 268 57.22 -16.93 45.23
C ALA A 268 57.82 -15.87 44.27
N GLU A 269 58.42 -14.78 44.76
CA GLU A 269 59.83 -14.60 45.17
C GLU A 269 60.79 -14.19 44.02
N GLY A 270 61.51 -13.07 44.21
CA GLY A 270 62.62 -12.58 43.37
C GLY A 270 62.30 -11.33 42.54
N SER A 271 62.34 -10.11 43.09
CA SER A 271 63.51 -9.23 43.30
C SER A 271 63.92 -8.36 42.09
N ALA A 272 63.95 -7.04 42.33
CA ALA A 272 64.75 -5.96 41.71
C ALA A 272 63.98 -4.84 40.96
N ASP A 273 63.77 -3.75 41.69
CA ASP A 273 64.05 -2.34 41.37
C ASP A 273 63.63 -1.73 40.02
N HIS A 274 62.58 -0.88 40.04
CA HIS A 274 62.80 0.56 39.79
C HIS A 274 61.62 1.43 40.22
N GLU A 275 62.01 2.56 40.79
CA GLU A 275 61.25 3.56 41.53
C GLU A 275 61.00 4.78 40.64
N ARG A 276 59.76 5.32 40.58
CA ARG A 276 59.43 6.74 40.82
C ARG A 276 58.00 7.15 40.43
N MET A 277 57.32 7.67 41.47
CA MET A 277 56.49 8.89 41.56
C MET A 277 55.20 9.02 40.73
N LEU A 278 54.02 9.01 41.38
CA LEU A 278 53.23 10.15 41.92
C LEU A 278 52.63 11.01 40.78
N SER A 279 51.37 11.44 40.73
CA SER A 279 50.25 11.62 41.65
C SER A 279 49.02 11.89 40.74
N SER A 280 47.76 11.61 41.08
CA SER A 280 46.90 12.56 41.80
C SER A 280 45.46 12.07 41.81
N GLN A 281 44.84 12.23 42.98
CA GLN A 281 43.44 12.00 43.31
C GLN A 281 42.49 12.98 42.58
N ALA A 282 41.24 12.58 42.33
CA ALA A 282 40.07 13.41 42.65
C ALA A 282 38.71 12.69 42.50
N ARG A 283 38.04 12.57 43.66
CA ARG A 283 36.62 12.84 43.95
C ARG A 283 35.49 12.05 43.26
N ARG A 284 34.92 11.17 44.08
CA ARG A 284 33.52 10.72 44.14
C ARG A 284 32.50 11.88 44.10
N ARG A 285 31.36 11.66 43.44
CA ARG A 285 30.02 12.13 43.87
C ARG A 285 28.92 11.21 43.31
N THR A 286 28.43 10.32 44.15
CA THR A 286 27.15 9.62 44.01
C THR A 286 26.04 10.49 44.61
N ARG A 287 24.96 10.74 43.87
CA ARG A 287 23.70 11.24 44.44
C ARG A 287 22.62 10.18 44.27
N SER A 288 22.34 9.52 45.38
CA SER A 288 21.12 8.79 45.68
C SER A 288 20.04 9.80 46.08
N PHE A 289 18.80 9.60 45.63
CA PHE A 289 17.62 10.19 46.29
C PHE A 289 16.66 9.07 46.65
N SER A 290 16.39 9.01 47.95
CA SER A 290 15.51 8.08 48.63
C SER A 290 14.04 8.44 48.39
N ALA A 291 13.21 7.40 48.47
CA ALA A 291 11.76 7.46 48.45
C ALA A 291 11.15 7.63 49.86
N LEU A 292 9.82 7.90 49.86
CA LEU A 292 8.79 7.70 50.91
C LEU A 292 8.60 8.80 51.98
N PRO A 293 7.43 8.89 52.67
CA PRO A 293 6.08 8.34 52.37
C PRO A 293 4.89 9.31 52.67
N SER A 294 3.70 8.84 52.25
CA SER A 294 2.34 8.92 52.86
C SER A 294 1.91 10.09 53.76
N ALA A 295 0.72 10.64 53.46
CA ALA A 295 -0.42 10.64 54.41
C ALA A 295 -1.75 11.03 53.74
N HIS A 296 -2.80 10.32 54.16
CA HIS A 296 -4.21 10.56 53.90
C HIS A 296 -4.69 11.88 54.54
N THR A 297 -5.69 12.55 53.93
CA THR A 297 -6.90 12.99 54.63
C THR A 297 -7.99 13.45 53.65
N SER A 298 -9.20 13.02 53.97
CA SER A 298 -10.48 13.29 53.31
C SER A 298 -11.21 14.50 53.93
N PHE A 299 -12.24 14.97 53.21
CA PHE A 299 -13.37 15.82 53.63
C PHE A 299 -13.20 17.34 53.69
N ASN A 300 -13.83 18.04 52.73
CA ASN A 300 -15.03 18.89 52.91
C ASN A 300 -15.05 20.07 51.91
N ALA A 301 -16.19 20.19 51.23
CA ALA A 301 -16.68 21.43 50.60
C ALA A 301 -17.60 22.17 51.60
N PRO A 302 -18.17 23.35 51.28
CA PRO A 302 -17.64 24.56 50.62
C PRO A 302 -17.68 25.76 51.61
N PRO A 303 -17.34 27.00 51.19
CA PRO A 303 -18.45 27.91 50.86
C PRO A 303 -18.17 28.93 49.73
N THR A 304 -19.30 29.44 49.26
CA THR A 304 -19.55 30.59 48.39
C THR A 304 -18.83 31.87 48.83
N HIS A 305 -18.23 32.62 47.91
CA HIS A 305 -18.25 34.09 47.96
C HIS A 305 -18.23 34.74 46.56
N SER A 306 -19.17 35.67 46.44
CA SER A 306 -19.45 36.57 45.34
C SER A 306 -18.32 37.60 45.17
N THR A 307 -17.87 37.84 43.94
CA THR A 307 -17.14 39.08 43.59
C THR A 307 -17.62 39.60 42.24
N SER A 308 -18.17 40.80 42.31
CA SER A 308 -18.61 41.66 41.21
C SER A 308 -17.49 41.88 40.19
N ARG A 309 -17.79 41.66 38.91
CA ARG A 309 -16.93 42.12 37.80
C ARG A 309 -17.68 43.15 36.96
N ALA A 310 -16.93 44.20 36.66
CA ALA A 310 -17.35 45.43 36.00
C ALA A 310 -17.93 45.21 34.60
N PHE A 311 -18.94 46.01 34.31
CA PHE A 311 -19.65 46.12 33.04
C PHE A 311 -18.74 46.83 32.02
N VAL A 312 -18.45 46.16 30.90
CA VAL A 312 -17.78 46.76 29.73
C VAL A 312 -18.81 46.79 28.60
N PRO A 313 -19.10 47.93 27.97
CA PRO A 313 -20.08 48.01 26.89
C PRO A 313 -19.55 47.35 25.59
N PRO A 314 -20.43 46.76 24.76
CA PRO A 314 -20.03 46.06 23.55
C PRO A 314 -19.67 47.01 22.41
N VAL A 315 -18.54 46.74 21.75
CA VAL A 315 -18.12 47.39 20.50
C VAL A 315 -18.82 46.69 19.33
N PRO A 316 -19.48 47.42 18.40
CA PRO A 316 -20.11 46.83 17.24
C PRO A 316 -19.07 46.32 16.24
N SER A 317 -19.18 45.04 15.87
CA SER A 317 -18.30 44.38 14.90
C SER A 317 -18.81 44.60 13.47
N LEU A 318 -17.94 45.10 12.59
CA LEU A 318 -18.21 45.24 11.15
C LEU A 318 -18.31 43.85 10.48
N PRO A 319 -19.18 43.69 9.46
CA PRO A 319 -19.36 42.43 8.77
C PRO A 319 -18.13 42.09 7.91
N VAL A 320 -17.52 40.94 8.19
CA VAL A 320 -16.47 40.34 7.37
C VAL A 320 -17.14 39.68 6.15
N PRO A 321 -16.71 39.98 4.91
CA PRO A 321 -17.24 39.32 3.73
C PRO A 321 -16.77 37.86 3.67
N THR A 322 -17.72 36.94 3.66
CA THR A 322 -17.49 35.50 3.43
C THR A 322 -17.13 35.27 1.95
N PRO A 323 -16.01 34.58 1.65
CA PRO A 323 -15.72 34.16 0.30
C PRO A 323 -16.69 33.04 -0.13
N PRO A 324 -17.09 32.96 -1.41
CA PRO A 324 -17.98 31.93 -1.89
C PRO A 324 -17.31 30.55 -1.81
N SER A 325 -17.93 29.63 -1.06
CA SER A 325 -17.63 28.20 -1.09
C SER A 325 -17.95 27.62 -2.46
N ALA A 326 -16.95 27.53 -3.33
CA ALA A 326 -17.01 26.72 -4.54
C ALA A 326 -16.70 25.25 -4.19
N SER A 327 -17.74 24.43 -4.04
CA SER A 327 -17.64 22.97 -4.00
C SER A 327 -17.40 22.41 -5.41
N ALA A 328 -16.22 22.67 -5.97
CA ALA A 328 -15.76 21.98 -7.17
C ALA A 328 -15.26 20.59 -6.76
N THR A 329 -16.13 19.58 -6.85
CA THR A 329 -15.69 18.20 -6.95
C THR A 329 -15.15 17.99 -8.37
N PRO A 330 -13.87 17.61 -8.56
CA PRO A 330 -13.38 17.28 -9.89
C PRO A 330 -14.09 15.99 -10.34
N VAL A 331 -14.98 16.12 -11.32
CA VAL A 331 -15.53 14.98 -12.07
C VAL A 331 -14.40 14.43 -12.94
N TYR A 332 -13.70 13.41 -12.46
CA TYR A 332 -12.75 12.65 -13.26
C TYR A 332 -13.53 11.77 -14.24
N TYR A 333 -13.62 12.22 -15.50
CA TYR A 333 -14.07 11.36 -16.60
C TYR A 333 -12.99 10.31 -16.86
N TYR A 334 -13.19 9.10 -16.35
CA TYR A 334 -12.37 7.93 -16.65
C TYR A 334 -12.59 7.51 -18.10
N TYR A 335 -11.77 8.00 -19.02
CA TYR A 335 -11.65 7.47 -20.38
C TYR A 335 -10.79 6.20 -20.39
N TYR A 336 -11.34 5.10 -19.89
CA TYR A 336 -10.85 3.75 -20.18
C TYR A 336 -11.84 3.08 -21.13
N ASN A 337 -11.89 3.53 -22.38
CA ASN A 337 -12.53 2.81 -23.49
C ASN A 337 -12.06 3.38 -24.85
N GLN A 338 -10.76 3.32 -25.12
CA GLN A 338 -10.29 3.17 -26.49
C GLN A 338 -9.11 2.19 -26.47
N PRO A 339 -9.28 0.92 -26.91
CA PRO A 339 -8.12 0.13 -27.25
C PRO A 339 -7.42 0.81 -28.43
N ALA A 340 -6.15 1.12 -28.30
CA ALA A 340 -5.31 1.46 -29.44
C ALA A 340 -5.18 0.21 -30.33
N GLN A 341 -6.14 -0.03 -31.22
CA GLN A 341 -5.91 -0.89 -32.37
C GLN A 341 -4.97 -0.15 -33.33
N ARG A 342 -3.66 -0.21 -33.08
CA ARG A 342 -2.69 -0.03 -34.16
C ARG A 342 -2.62 -1.32 -34.95
N GLN A 343 -3.44 -1.43 -35.99
CA GLN A 343 -3.15 -2.33 -37.09
C GLN A 343 -1.80 -1.90 -37.68
N ARG A 344 -0.77 -2.74 -37.51
CA ARG A 344 0.47 -2.60 -38.29
C ARG A 344 0.12 -2.93 -39.73
N HIS A 345 -0.05 -1.91 -40.57
CA HIS A 345 0.03 -2.08 -42.01
C HIS A 345 1.45 -2.51 -42.36
N VAL A 346 1.61 -3.76 -42.77
CA VAL A 346 2.80 -4.24 -43.45
C VAL A 346 2.75 -3.64 -44.86
N PRO A 347 3.75 -2.89 -45.33
CA PRO A 347 3.76 -2.40 -46.70
C PRO A 347 3.97 -3.59 -47.64
N VAL A 348 2.91 -4.01 -48.31
CA VAL A 348 2.99 -4.85 -49.50
C VAL A 348 3.26 -3.91 -50.67
N SER A 349 4.43 -4.04 -51.30
CA SER A 349 4.77 -3.32 -52.53
C SER A 349 3.83 -3.77 -53.67
N VAL A 350 2.98 -2.87 -54.13
CA VAL A 350 2.18 -3.02 -55.35
C VAL A 350 2.77 -2.10 -56.43
N PRO A 351 2.95 -2.56 -57.68
CA PRO A 351 3.50 -1.75 -58.78
C PRO A 351 2.55 -0.63 -59.21
N PRO A 352 3.07 0.44 -59.86
CA PRO A 352 2.34 1.69 -60.07
C PRO A 352 1.24 1.55 -61.14
N GLN A 353 0.03 1.97 -60.79
CA GLN A 353 -1.06 2.24 -61.74
C GLN A 353 -1.08 3.74 -62.13
N PRO A 354 -1.51 4.08 -63.36
CA PRO A 354 -1.40 5.43 -63.89
C PRO A 354 -2.47 6.39 -63.33
N ALA A 355 -2.09 7.67 -63.33
CA ALA A 355 -2.80 8.79 -62.74
C ALA A 355 -4.22 8.98 -63.27
N ALA A 356 -5.17 9.15 -62.34
CA ALA A 356 -6.51 9.65 -62.61
C ALA A 356 -6.69 11.08 -62.07
N THR A 357 -7.45 11.85 -62.84
CA THR A 357 -7.68 13.29 -62.79
C THR A 357 -8.31 13.78 -61.49
N VAL A 358 -7.75 14.86 -60.92
CA VAL A 358 -8.25 15.55 -59.74
C VAL A 358 -9.38 16.52 -60.12
N THR A 359 -10.57 16.32 -59.57
CA THR A 359 -11.66 17.32 -59.56
C THR A 359 -11.60 18.13 -58.26
N PRO A 360 -11.68 19.47 -58.29
CA PRO A 360 -11.67 20.28 -57.08
C PRO A 360 -13.07 20.35 -56.44
N THR A 361 -13.16 19.98 -55.17
CA THR A 361 -14.38 20.13 -54.36
C THR A 361 -14.42 21.52 -53.72
N THR A 362 -15.49 22.24 -54.02
CA THR A 362 -15.84 23.58 -53.57
C THR A 362 -16.15 23.61 -52.07
N TYR A 363 -15.58 24.59 -51.35
CA TYR A 363 -15.91 24.88 -49.94
C TYR A 363 -17.28 25.58 -49.85
N TYR A 364 -18.23 24.98 -49.14
CA TYR A 364 -19.44 25.65 -48.68
C TYR A 364 -19.25 26.18 -47.26
N ALA A 365 -19.33 27.51 -47.10
CA ALA A 365 -19.44 28.17 -45.81
C ALA A 365 -20.85 27.96 -45.23
N HIS A 366 -20.94 27.49 -43.99
CA HIS A 366 -22.19 27.44 -43.24
C HIS A 366 -22.21 28.52 -42.17
N SER A 367 -23.24 29.36 -42.26
CA SER A 367 -23.62 30.43 -41.34
C SER A 367 -24.10 29.87 -40.01
N HIS A 368 -23.54 30.37 -38.91
CA HIS A 368 -24.08 30.15 -37.56
C HIS A 368 -25.34 31.01 -37.35
N GLN A 369 -26.50 30.36 -37.18
CA GLN A 369 -27.69 30.98 -36.60
C GLN A 369 -27.69 30.75 -35.09
N THR A 370 -27.64 31.85 -34.34
CA THR A 370 -27.89 31.92 -32.90
C THR A 370 -29.38 31.75 -32.61
N ILE A 371 -29.76 30.64 -31.98
CA ILE A 371 -31.08 30.43 -31.39
C ILE A 371 -30.96 30.65 -29.88
N SER A 372 -31.59 31.72 -29.40
CA SER A 372 -31.73 32.08 -27.99
C SER A 372 -32.67 31.09 -27.28
N ARG A 373 -32.20 30.44 -26.21
CA ARG A 373 -33.02 29.61 -25.31
C ARG A 373 -33.55 30.43 -24.12
N PRO A 374 -34.77 30.16 -23.61
CA PRO A 374 -35.30 30.81 -22.42
C PRO A 374 -34.60 30.30 -21.15
N ALA A 375 -34.42 31.21 -20.18
CA ALA A 375 -33.87 30.93 -18.87
C ALA A 375 -34.73 29.93 -18.09
N THR A 376 -34.11 28.84 -17.62
CA THR A 376 -34.70 27.87 -16.71
C THR A 376 -34.36 28.27 -15.27
N GLN A 377 -35.39 28.32 -14.42
CA GLN A 377 -35.26 28.57 -12.97
C GLN A 377 -34.37 27.52 -12.30
N PRO A 378 -33.53 27.91 -11.32
CA PRO A 378 -32.77 26.96 -10.52
C PRO A 378 -33.71 26.15 -9.59
N PRO A 379 -33.46 24.84 -9.40
CA PRO A 379 -34.20 24.04 -8.44
C PRO A 379 -33.90 24.47 -6.98
N PRO A 380 -34.83 24.22 -6.04
CA PRO A 380 -34.63 24.53 -4.63
C PRO A 380 -33.50 23.67 -4.02
N PRO A 381 -32.83 24.17 -2.96
CA PRO A 381 -31.70 23.48 -2.33
C PRO A 381 -32.12 22.13 -1.72
N ALA A 382 -31.33 21.10 -2.01
CA ALA A 382 -31.48 19.78 -1.44
C ALA A 382 -31.31 19.81 0.09
N ALA A 383 -32.26 19.21 0.81
CA ALA A 383 -32.17 19.01 2.24
C ALA A 383 -30.93 18.13 2.57
N MET A 384 -30.10 18.61 3.50
CA MET A 384 -28.97 17.86 4.01
C MET A 384 -29.46 16.54 4.64
N SER A 385 -28.99 15.42 4.10
CA SER A 385 -29.25 14.10 4.67
C SER A 385 -28.49 13.97 5.99
N ILE A 386 -29.24 13.71 7.05
CA ILE A 386 -28.72 13.38 8.39
C ILE A 386 -27.89 12.09 8.27
N PRO A 387 -26.71 11.99 8.89
CA PRO A 387 -25.91 10.77 8.87
C PRO A 387 -26.71 9.60 9.43
N SER A 388 -26.83 8.55 8.64
CA SER A 388 -27.47 7.30 9.01
C SER A 388 -26.77 6.70 10.23
N ALA A 389 -27.56 6.31 11.24
CA ALA A 389 -27.07 5.60 12.42
C ALA A 389 -26.26 4.35 12.03
N PRO A 390 -25.28 3.93 12.86
CA PRO A 390 -24.47 2.74 12.59
C PRO A 390 -25.38 1.52 12.39
N THR A 391 -25.15 0.81 11.30
CA THR A 391 -25.92 -0.39 10.93
C THR A 391 -25.73 -1.45 12.02
N PRO A 392 -26.82 -1.99 12.61
CA PRO A 392 -26.72 -3.02 13.62
C PRO A 392 -26.09 -4.29 13.04
N VAL A 393 -25.25 -4.94 13.85
CA VAL A 393 -24.45 -6.15 13.53
C VAL A 393 -25.32 -7.33 13.06
N SER A 394 -26.64 -7.28 13.28
CA SER A 394 -27.63 -8.26 12.84
C SER A 394 -27.95 -8.25 11.34
N SER A 395 -27.41 -7.31 10.56
CA SER A 395 -27.64 -7.19 9.11
C SER A 395 -26.56 -7.88 8.24
N LEU A 396 -25.59 -8.55 8.86
CA LEU A 396 -24.53 -9.25 8.14
C LEU A 396 -25.00 -10.64 7.69
N PRO A 397 -24.70 -11.07 6.46
CA PRO A 397 -25.03 -12.42 6.01
C PRO A 397 -24.32 -13.47 6.89
N PRO A 398 -24.96 -14.62 7.16
CA PRO A 398 -24.34 -15.70 7.93
C PRO A 398 -22.97 -16.07 7.33
N GLY A 399 -21.90 -15.91 8.12
CA GLY A 399 -20.52 -16.18 7.71
C GLY A 399 -19.62 -14.95 7.50
N PHE A 400 -20.14 -13.72 7.61
CA PHE A 400 -19.31 -12.53 7.52
C PHE A 400 -18.62 -12.22 8.86
N VAL A 401 -17.32 -12.51 8.98
CA VAL A 401 -16.51 -12.07 10.13
C VAL A 401 -15.74 -10.79 9.79
N PRO A 402 -15.97 -9.67 10.50
CA PRO A 402 -15.21 -8.44 10.31
C PRO A 402 -13.70 -8.67 10.53
N THR A 403 -12.88 -8.07 9.69
CA THR A 403 -11.40 -8.12 9.70
C THR A 403 -10.73 -7.65 11.01
N HIS A 404 -11.49 -7.10 11.97
CA HIS A 404 -10.97 -6.51 13.20
C HIS A 404 -11.10 -7.40 14.44
N TYR A 405 -11.70 -8.59 14.33
CA TYR A 405 -11.86 -9.52 15.44
C TYR A 405 -11.35 -10.91 15.06
N PHE A 406 -10.10 -11.22 15.41
CA PHE A 406 -9.70 -12.60 15.65
C PHE A 406 -8.61 -12.72 16.73
N PRO A 407 -8.65 -13.78 17.56
CA PRO A 407 -7.52 -14.23 18.38
C PRO A 407 -6.40 -14.78 17.50
N ARG A 408 -5.16 -14.79 18.02
CA ARG A 408 -3.98 -15.37 17.39
C ARG A 408 -4.26 -16.79 16.87
N ILE A 409 -3.84 -17.07 15.64
CA ILE A 409 -3.70 -18.43 15.13
C ILE A 409 -2.68 -19.15 16.02
N HIS A 410 -3.15 -20.11 16.83
CA HIS A 410 -2.26 -21.03 17.53
C HIS A 410 -1.62 -21.97 16.50
N HIS A 411 -0.33 -21.79 16.27
CA HIS A 411 0.48 -22.82 15.60
C HIS A 411 0.45 -24.10 16.45
N PRO A 412 0.29 -25.29 15.85
CA PRO A 412 0.40 -26.54 16.59
C PRO A 412 1.79 -26.65 17.21
N ALA A 413 1.82 -26.95 18.51
CA ALA A 413 3.05 -27.15 19.26
C ALA A 413 3.83 -28.32 18.63
N VAL A 414 5.04 -28.03 18.15
CA VAL A 414 6.01 -29.06 17.75
C VAL A 414 6.38 -29.83 19.01
N HIS A 415 5.92 -31.09 19.12
CA HIS A 415 6.40 -32.00 20.14
C HIS A 415 7.90 -32.21 19.97
N ARG A 416 8.68 -31.70 20.94
CA ARG A 416 10.10 -32.05 21.10
C ARG A 416 10.19 -33.52 21.48
N VAL A 417 10.73 -34.34 20.58
CA VAL A 417 11.33 -35.62 20.96
C VAL A 417 12.67 -35.30 21.61
N ALA A 418 12.77 -35.54 22.92
CA ALA A 418 14.04 -35.54 23.62
C ALA A 418 14.77 -36.84 23.28
N MET A 419 15.84 -36.75 22.50
CA MET A 419 16.86 -37.82 22.45
C MET A 419 17.71 -37.66 23.72
N MET A 420 17.62 -38.64 24.61
CA MET A 420 18.62 -38.83 25.68
C MET A 420 19.92 -39.31 25.04
N GLY A 421 21.01 -38.62 25.40
CA GLY A 421 22.39 -39.05 25.24
C GLY A 421 23.12 -38.76 26.53
#